data_AF-A0A200H107-F1
#
_entry.id   AF-A0A200H107-F1
#
_cell.length_a   1.000
_cell.length_b   1.000
_cell.length_c   1.000
_cell.angle_alpha   90.00
_cell.angle_beta   90.00
_cell.angle_gamma   90.00
#
_symmetry.space_group_name_H-M   'P 1'
#
loop_
_entity.id
_entity.type
_entity.pdbx_description
1 polymer ?
#
loop_
_entity_poly.entity_id
_entity_poly.type
_entity_poly.pdbx_seq_one_letter_code
_entity_poly.pdbx_strand_id
1 'polypeptide(L)'
;VPGDVARYVRTGLVMLDVDAAPRSAYVPLFEELGVPYEEWDSAELASRVPGLDVGRYWPPRRLDDPRFWHDATQTLGGVFTPDAGHVSDPQLAAQNLAAAAVREGARFRFQSTVAAVHRSGDRVSGVELDDGSTIWASIVVNAAGPWSGGLNELAGVGGDFTVSVRPMRPEGAQGVAPGGTGEPFQPRRPAADLARGP
;
A
#
# COMPACT_ATOMS: atom_id res chain seq x y z
N VAL A 1 13.98 17.98 -21.80
CA VAL A 1 12.57 18.40 -21.75
C VAL A 1 12.09 18.11 -20.34
N PRO A 2 11.43 19.02 -19.61
CA PRO A 2 10.80 18.65 -18.35
C PRO A 2 9.76 17.58 -18.68
N GLY A 3 10.03 16.33 -18.28
CA GLY A 3 9.09 15.23 -18.48
C GLY A 3 7.85 15.42 -17.62
N ASP A 4 6.79 14.68 -17.91
CA ASP A 4 5.59 14.68 -17.08
C ASP A 4 5.94 14.37 -15.62
N VAL A 5 5.32 15.11 -14.70
CA VAL A 5 5.48 14.93 -13.26
C VAL A 5 4.26 14.23 -12.71
N ALA A 6 4.46 13.13 -12.01
CA ALA A 6 3.40 12.42 -11.29
C ALA A 6 2.74 13.35 -10.27
N ARG A 7 1.41 13.26 -10.17
CA ARG A 7 0.62 14.13 -9.29
C ARG A 7 0.05 13.35 -8.13
N TYR A 8 -0.04 14.00 -7.00
CA TYR A 8 -0.91 13.54 -5.92
C TYR A 8 -2.35 13.95 -6.22
N VAL A 9 -3.24 12.98 -6.29
CA VAL A 9 -4.67 13.19 -6.53
C VAL A 9 -5.40 12.98 -5.20
N ARG A 10 -5.74 14.09 -4.55
CA ARG A 10 -6.44 14.13 -3.27
C ARG A 10 -7.92 13.83 -3.47
N THR A 11 -8.30 12.57 -3.34
CA THR A 11 -9.70 12.11 -3.46
C THR A 11 -10.36 11.83 -2.10
N GLY A 12 -9.57 11.86 -1.03
CA GLY A 12 -9.93 11.32 0.27
C GLY A 12 -9.95 9.79 0.30
N LEU A 13 -10.19 9.26 1.50
CA LEU A 13 -10.34 7.83 1.80
C LEU A 13 -11.40 7.67 2.87
N VAL A 14 -12.31 6.72 2.68
CA VAL A 14 -13.22 6.28 3.74
C VAL A 14 -12.74 4.92 4.24
N MET A 15 -12.45 4.82 5.53
CA MET A 15 -12.18 3.56 6.21
C MET A 15 -13.51 3.03 6.76
N LEU A 16 -13.98 1.91 6.22
CA LEU A 16 -15.25 1.30 6.63
C LEU A 16 -15.10 0.62 8.00
N ASP A 17 -16.18 0.64 8.79
CA ASP A 17 -16.19 0.07 10.14
C ASP A 17 -16.17 -1.46 10.16
N VAL A 18 -14.99 -2.05 10.00
CA VAL A 18 -14.78 -3.50 10.03
C VAL A 18 -14.03 -3.93 11.29
N ASP A 19 -14.35 -5.11 11.80
CA ASP A 19 -13.75 -5.63 13.05
C ASP A 19 -12.23 -5.85 12.92
N ALA A 20 -11.75 -6.08 11.69
CA ALA A 20 -10.32 -6.24 11.38
C ALA A 20 -9.51 -4.93 11.51
N ALA A 21 -10.17 -3.77 11.49
CA ALA A 21 -9.55 -2.46 11.59
C ALA A 21 -10.44 -1.54 12.45
N PRO A 22 -10.50 -1.76 13.78
CA PRO A 22 -11.36 -0.98 14.65
C PRO A 22 -10.88 0.47 14.75
N ARG A 23 -11.82 1.43 14.81
CA ARG A 23 -11.52 2.87 14.93
C ARG A 23 -10.53 3.20 16.04
N SER A 24 -10.63 2.50 17.17
CA SER A 24 -9.76 2.67 18.33
C SER A 24 -8.27 2.41 18.05
N ALA A 25 -7.94 1.70 16.97
CA ALA A 25 -6.56 1.43 16.58
C ALA A 25 -5.91 2.59 15.81
N TYR A 26 -6.68 3.52 15.23
CA TYR A 26 -6.13 4.56 14.34
C TYR A 26 -6.68 5.96 14.55
N VAL A 27 -7.92 6.15 15.02
CA VAL A 27 -8.48 7.50 15.28
C VAL A 27 -7.65 8.28 16.30
N PRO A 28 -7.17 7.68 17.42
CA PRO A 28 -6.28 8.41 18.34
C PRO A 28 -4.99 8.91 17.67
N LEU A 29 -4.47 8.19 16.66
CA LEU A 29 -3.30 8.62 15.90
C LEU A 29 -3.63 9.82 15.01
N PHE A 30 -4.85 9.89 14.47
CA PHE A 30 -5.29 11.05 13.69
C PHE A 30 -5.40 12.29 14.58
N GLU A 31 -5.97 12.14 15.77
CA GLU A 31 -6.05 13.22 16.77
C GLU A 31 -4.65 13.70 17.20
N GLU A 32 -3.75 12.76 17.53
CA GLU A 32 -2.37 13.06 17.95
C GLU A 32 -1.59 13.80 16.85
N LEU A 33 -1.74 13.36 15.59
CA LEU A 33 -1.02 13.91 14.44
C LEU A 33 -1.72 15.09 13.77
N GLY A 34 -2.92 15.47 14.23
CA GLY A 34 -3.73 16.53 13.62
C GLY A 34 -4.21 16.21 12.20
N VAL A 35 -4.41 14.93 11.87
CA VAL A 35 -4.96 14.49 10.58
C VAL A 35 -6.47 14.77 10.60
N PRO A 36 -7.02 15.57 9.66
CA PRO A 36 -8.44 15.84 9.63
C PRO A 36 -9.22 14.59 9.26
N TYR A 37 -10.36 14.39 9.92
CA TYR A 37 -11.30 13.33 9.61
C TYR A 37 -12.73 13.71 9.96
N GLU A 38 -13.67 12.98 9.38
CA GLU A 38 -15.09 13.03 9.66
C GLU A 38 -15.57 11.63 9.99
N GLU A 39 -16.45 11.50 10.98
CA GLU A 39 -17.13 10.24 11.27
C GLU A 39 -18.48 10.23 10.58
N TRP A 40 -18.69 9.25 9.71
CA TRP A 40 -19.92 9.09 8.97
C TRP A 40 -20.69 7.89 9.50
N ASP A 41 -21.98 8.10 9.74
CA ASP A 41 -22.92 7.00 9.94
C ASP A 41 -23.27 6.35 8.59
N SER A 42 -24.13 5.34 8.64
CA SER A 42 -24.53 4.60 7.44
C SER A 42 -25.31 5.44 6.42
N ALA A 43 -26.10 6.42 6.87
CA ALA A 43 -26.90 7.27 6.00
C ALA A 43 -26.02 8.31 5.29
N GLU A 44 -25.12 8.96 6.03
CA GLU A 44 -24.11 9.87 5.48
C GLU A 44 -23.22 9.13 4.49
N LEU A 45 -22.74 7.93 4.83
CA LEU A 45 -21.89 7.10 3.95
C LEU A 45 -22.59 6.77 2.62
N ALA A 46 -23.83 6.31 2.66
CA ALA A 46 -24.59 5.98 1.45
C ALA A 46 -24.86 7.20 0.57
N SER A 47 -25.06 8.38 1.18
CA SER A 47 -25.25 9.65 0.47
C SER A 47 -23.95 10.15 -0.18
N ARG A 48 -22.82 10.07 0.53
CA ARG A 48 -21.52 10.59 0.11
C ARG A 48 -20.79 9.68 -0.88
N VAL A 49 -21.06 8.37 -0.87
CA VAL A 49 -20.45 7.39 -1.76
C VAL A 49 -21.52 6.66 -2.59
N PRO A 50 -22.03 7.28 -3.67
CA PRO A 50 -23.07 6.68 -4.49
C PRO A 50 -22.66 5.31 -5.05
N GLY A 51 -23.54 4.32 -4.91
CA GLY A 51 -23.34 2.96 -5.40
C GLY A 51 -22.68 2.00 -4.41
N LEU A 52 -22.27 2.48 -3.22
CA LEU A 52 -21.81 1.61 -2.14
C LEU A 52 -23.00 0.95 -1.43
N ASP A 53 -22.96 -0.38 -1.33
CA ASP A 53 -23.82 -1.12 -0.41
C ASP A 53 -23.23 -1.05 1.01
N VAL A 54 -23.92 -0.36 1.90
CA VAL A 54 -23.50 -0.16 3.29
C VAL A 54 -23.85 -1.35 4.20
N GLY A 55 -24.37 -2.45 3.67
CA GLY A 55 -24.64 -3.67 4.43
C GLY A 55 -23.39 -4.26 5.07
N ARG A 56 -23.49 -4.68 6.33
CA ARG A 56 -22.46 -5.45 7.05
C ARG A 56 -22.65 -6.94 6.78
N TYR A 57 -21.76 -7.52 5.98
CA TYR A 57 -21.83 -8.93 5.58
C TYR A 57 -20.91 -9.87 6.38
N TRP A 58 -20.06 -9.32 7.26
CA TRP A 58 -19.17 -10.10 8.12
C TRP A 58 -19.95 -11.09 9.02
N PRO A 59 -19.42 -12.30 9.29
CA PRO A 59 -18.16 -12.84 8.77
C PRO A 59 -18.26 -13.37 7.33
N PRO A 60 -17.14 -13.40 6.58
CA PRO A 60 -17.10 -13.90 5.21
C PRO A 60 -17.65 -15.34 5.14
N ARG A 61 -18.44 -15.60 4.10
CA ARG A 61 -19.05 -16.91 3.83
C ARG A 61 -18.52 -17.47 2.52
N ARG A 62 -18.46 -18.80 2.41
CA ARG A 62 -18.15 -19.47 1.15
C ARG A 62 -19.32 -19.32 0.18
N LEU A 63 -19.05 -19.34 -1.13
CA LEU A 63 -20.08 -19.21 -2.17
C LEU A 63 -21.14 -20.33 -2.12
N ASP A 64 -20.79 -21.49 -1.57
CA ASP A 64 -21.66 -22.66 -1.43
C ASP A 64 -22.49 -22.65 -0.14
N ASP A 65 -22.26 -21.72 0.78
CA ASP A 65 -23.11 -21.53 1.97
C ASP A 65 -24.44 -20.89 1.55
N PRO A 66 -25.62 -21.48 1.85
CA PRO A 66 -26.91 -20.89 1.50
C PRO A 66 -27.11 -19.47 2.04
N ARG A 67 -26.47 -19.14 3.16
CA ARG A 67 -26.54 -17.80 3.79
C ARG A 67 -25.70 -16.76 3.07
N PHE A 68 -24.86 -17.14 2.12
CA PHE A 68 -24.04 -16.22 1.32
C PHE A 68 -24.91 -15.19 0.59
N TRP A 69 -26.09 -15.61 0.15
CA TRP A 69 -27.02 -14.77 -0.61
C TRP A 69 -28.01 -13.99 0.27
N HIS A 70 -27.89 -14.08 1.60
CA HIS A 70 -28.77 -13.34 2.50
C HIS A 70 -28.40 -11.86 2.53
N ASP A 71 -29.41 -11.00 2.66
CA ASP A 71 -29.21 -9.58 2.88
C ASP A 71 -28.57 -9.31 4.25
N ALA A 72 -27.82 -8.22 4.33
CA ALA A 72 -27.25 -7.76 5.58
C ALA A 72 -28.36 -7.30 6.54
N THR A 73 -28.23 -7.69 7.81
CA THR A 73 -29.15 -7.25 8.89
C THR A 73 -28.62 -6.05 9.67
N GLN A 74 -27.41 -5.59 9.35
CA GLN A 74 -26.74 -4.46 9.96
C GLN A 74 -26.08 -3.63 8.86
N THR A 75 -25.72 -2.40 9.18
CA THR A 75 -25.02 -1.51 8.26
C THR A 75 -23.68 -1.03 8.81
N LEU A 76 -22.88 -0.45 7.93
CA LEU A 76 -21.56 0.10 8.18
C LEU A 76 -21.64 1.63 8.16
N GLY A 77 -20.90 2.28 9.06
CA GLY A 77 -20.42 3.64 8.87
C GLY A 77 -18.96 3.63 8.41
N GLY A 78 -18.29 4.77 8.58
CA GLY A 78 -16.86 4.84 8.37
C GLY A 78 -16.24 6.13 8.86
N VAL A 79 -14.91 6.20 8.77
CA VAL A 79 -14.11 7.39 9.04
C VAL A 79 -13.54 7.89 7.73
N PHE A 80 -13.94 9.09 7.33
CA PHE A 80 -13.43 9.75 6.13
C PHE A 80 -12.27 10.67 6.48
N THR A 81 -11.16 10.59 5.74
CA THR A 81 -10.10 11.60 5.80
C THR A 81 -9.92 12.27 4.43
N PRO A 82 -10.08 13.60 4.33
CA PRO A 82 -10.05 14.29 3.04
C PRO A 82 -8.63 14.44 2.47
N ASP A 83 -7.59 14.32 3.30
CA ASP A 83 -6.19 14.47 2.87
C ASP A 83 -5.63 13.24 2.17
N ALA A 84 -6.31 12.09 2.26
CA ALA A 84 -5.92 10.88 1.54
C ALA A 84 -6.19 10.97 0.03
N GLY A 85 -5.66 9.99 -0.69
CA GLY A 85 -5.70 9.98 -2.15
C GLY A 85 -4.74 8.96 -2.74
N HIS A 86 -4.39 9.16 -4.00
CA HIS A 86 -3.45 8.30 -4.70
C HIS A 86 -2.44 9.11 -5.51
N VAL A 87 -1.31 8.50 -5.85
CA VAL A 87 -0.38 9.05 -6.83
C VAL A 87 -0.84 8.60 -8.21
N SER A 88 -0.93 9.53 -9.17
CA SER A 88 -1.46 9.28 -10.50
C SER A 88 -0.72 8.19 -11.27
N ASP A 89 0.60 8.11 -11.08
CA ASP A 89 1.46 7.05 -11.63
C ASP A 89 2.66 6.85 -10.68
N PRO A 90 2.65 5.79 -9.85
CA PRO A 90 3.75 5.49 -8.94
C PRO A 90 5.09 5.20 -9.64
N GLN A 91 5.08 4.64 -10.85
CA GLN A 91 6.31 4.36 -11.61
C GLN A 91 6.92 5.67 -12.12
N LEU A 92 6.09 6.56 -12.66
CA LEU A 92 6.53 7.89 -13.06
C LEU A 92 7.04 8.69 -11.84
N ALA A 93 6.38 8.60 -10.69
CA ALA A 93 6.84 9.26 -9.47
C ALA A 93 8.24 8.81 -9.07
N ALA A 94 8.51 7.49 -9.10
CA ALA A 94 9.84 6.96 -8.84
C ALA A 94 10.88 7.47 -9.86
N GLN A 95 10.52 7.54 -11.14
CA GLN A 95 11.39 8.10 -12.19
C GLN A 95 11.64 9.60 -11.99
N ASN A 96 10.63 10.38 -11.59
CA ASN A 96 10.78 11.80 -11.29
C ASN A 96 11.75 12.02 -10.12
N LEU A 97 11.63 11.22 -9.05
CA LEU A 97 12.56 11.25 -7.92
C LEU A 97 13.98 10.86 -8.34
N ALA A 98 14.14 9.81 -9.16
CA ALA A 98 15.44 9.40 -9.66
C ALA A 98 16.09 10.50 -10.53
N ALA A 99 15.33 11.12 -11.42
CA ALA A 99 15.80 12.22 -12.25
C ALA A 99 16.21 13.45 -11.41
N ALA A 100 15.45 13.77 -10.36
CA ALA A 100 15.81 14.83 -9.41
C ALA A 100 17.11 14.48 -8.68
N ALA A 101 17.27 13.25 -8.18
CA ALA A 101 18.49 12.81 -7.51
C ALA A 101 19.71 12.88 -8.44
N VAL A 102 19.59 12.49 -9.72
CA VAL A 102 20.69 12.60 -10.71
C VAL A 102 21.13 14.05 -10.89
N ARG A 103 20.20 15.00 -10.94
CA ARG A 103 20.53 16.43 -11.03
C ARG A 103 21.33 16.92 -9.82
N GLU A 104 21.08 16.34 -8.64
CA GLU A 104 21.85 16.61 -7.42
C GLU A 104 23.13 15.75 -7.31
N GLY A 105 23.50 15.02 -8.37
CA GLY A 105 24.77 14.27 -8.47
C GLY A 105 24.67 12.78 -8.12
N ALA A 106 23.48 12.24 -7.86
CA ALA A 106 23.32 10.81 -7.65
C ALA A 106 23.66 10.02 -8.93
N ARG A 107 24.20 8.81 -8.75
CA ARG A 107 24.52 7.89 -9.84
C ARG A 107 23.73 6.60 -9.65
N PHE A 108 23.12 6.11 -10.72
CA PHE A 108 22.38 4.86 -10.73
C PHE A 108 23.15 3.80 -11.49
N ARG A 109 23.18 2.59 -10.94
CA ARG A 109 23.68 1.39 -11.60
C ARG A 109 22.58 0.34 -11.55
N PHE A 110 21.96 0.09 -12.69
CA PHE A 110 20.90 -0.91 -12.84
C PHE A 110 21.48 -2.24 -13.28
N GLN A 111 20.69 -3.31 -13.15
CA GLN A 111 21.13 -4.67 -13.49
C GLN A 111 22.44 -5.06 -12.78
N SER A 112 22.54 -4.68 -11.50
CA SER A 112 23.70 -4.98 -10.67
C SER A 112 23.21 -5.46 -9.33
N THR A 113 23.34 -6.75 -9.10
CA THR A 113 22.94 -7.39 -7.85
C THR A 113 24.05 -7.22 -6.83
N VAL A 114 23.73 -6.81 -5.61
CA VAL A 114 24.72 -6.83 -4.51
C VAL A 114 24.93 -8.28 -4.10
N ALA A 115 26.16 -8.77 -4.25
CA ALA A 115 26.56 -10.15 -3.97
C ALA A 115 27.23 -10.29 -2.60
N ALA A 116 27.88 -9.22 -2.09
CA ALA A 116 28.47 -9.20 -0.76
C ALA A 116 28.52 -7.78 -0.18
N VAL A 117 28.62 -7.68 1.14
CA VAL A 117 28.86 -6.42 1.86
C VAL A 117 30.22 -6.49 2.53
N HIS A 118 31.13 -5.60 2.17
CA HIS A 118 32.45 -5.54 2.77
C HIS A 118 32.43 -4.77 4.09
N ARG A 119 33.21 -5.26 5.05
CA ARG A 119 33.36 -4.65 6.36
C ARG A 119 34.83 -4.50 6.73
N SER A 120 35.13 -3.45 7.48
CA SER A 120 36.42 -3.24 8.14
C SER A 120 36.15 -3.08 9.64
N GLY A 121 36.44 -4.13 10.40
CA GLY A 121 36.01 -4.23 11.80
C GLY A 121 34.48 -4.26 11.90
N ASP A 122 33.91 -3.34 12.69
CA ASP A 122 32.47 -3.20 12.91
C ASP A 122 31.75 -2.38 11.83
N ARG A 123 32.49 -1.68 10.96
CA ARG A 123 31.95 -0.74 9.95
C ARG A 123 31.87 -1.33 8.56
N VAL A 124 30.87 -0.90 7.80
CA VAL A 124 30.80 -1.16 6.35
C VAL A 124 31.91 -0.38 5.62
N SER A 125 32.48 -1.00 4.59
CA SER A 125 33.47 -0.36 3.72
C SER A 125 33.05 -0.35 2.25
N GLY A 126 32.06 -1.15 1.85
CA GLY A 126 31.52 -1.14 0.49
C GLY A 126 30.61 -2.32 0.20
N VAL A 127 30.22 -2.46 -1.06
CA VAL A 127 29.44 -3.59 -1.58
C VAL A 127 30.11 -4.17 -2.82
N GLU A 128 30.11 -5.49 -2.91
CA GLU A 128 30.51 -6.23 -4.11
C GLU A 128 29.26 -6.52 -4.96
N LEU A 129 29.40 -6.37 -6.28
CA LEU A 129 28.35 -6.65 -7.25
C LEU A 129 28.55 -8.04 -7.88
N ASP A 130 27.51 -8.57 -8.50
CA ASP A 130 27.49 -9.87 -9.18
C ASP A 130 28.49 -9.99 -10.35
N ASP A 131 28.95 -8.87 -10.92
CA ASP A 131 30.03 -8.84 -11.91
C ASP A 131 31.44 -8.81 -11.30
N GLY A 132 31.56 -8.92 -9.97
CA GLY A 132 32.80 -8.90 -9.21
C GLY A 132 33.37 -7.49 -8.98
N SER A 133 32.71 -6.44 -9.45
CA SER A 133 33.14 -5.06 -9.18
C SER A 133 32.68 -4.58 -7.79
N THR A 134 33.46 -3.69 -7.17
CA THR A 134 33.18 -3.16 -5.83
C THR A 134 32.82 -1.67 -5.88
N ILE A 135 31.78 -1.29 -5.14
CA ILE A 135 31.47 0.10 -4.82
C ILE A 135 31.91 0.37 -3.38
N TRP A 136 32.97 1.15 -3.20
CA TRP A 136 33.47 1.56 -1.89
C TRP A 136 32.62 2.68 -1.31
N ALA A 137 32.17 2.51 -0.06
CA ALA A 137 31.36 3.49 0.66
C ALA A 137 31.50 3.29 2.17
N SER A 138 31.59 4.39 2.92
CA SER A 138 31.61 4.38 4.39
C SER A 138 30.22 4.19 5.00
N ILE A 139 29.16 4.38 4.21
CA ILE A 139 27.76 4.26 4.61
C ILE A 139 27.01 3.53 3.50
N VAL A 140 26.21 2.54 3.88
CA VAL A 140 25.31 1.80 2.99
C VAL A 140 23.92 1.84 3.61
N VAL A 141 22.91 2.21 2.81
CA VAL A 141 21.50 2.24 3.23
C VAL A 141 20.77 1.10 2.53
N ASN A 142 20.21 0.16 3.31
CA ASN A 142 19.39 -0.92 2.76
C ASN A 142 17.97 -0.41 2.47
N ALA A 143 17.69 -0.14 1.19
CA ALA A 143 16.37 0.24 0.69
C ALA A 143 15.76 -0.84 -0.25
N ALA A 144 16.10 -2.12 -0.05
CA ALA A 144 15.74 -3.21 -0.95
C ALA A 144 14.31 -3.76 -0.76
N GLY A 145 13.42 -3.07 -0.03
CA GLY A 145 12.03 -3.46 0.14
C GLY A 145 11.87 -4.90 0.66
N PRO A 146 11.04 -5.76 0.02
CA PRO A 146 10.88 -7.15 0.41
C PRO A 146 12.17 -7.99 0.40
N TRP A 147 13.18 -7.59 -0.36
CA TRP A 147 14.48 -8.29 -0.45
C TRP A 147 15.49 -7.81 0.60
N SER A 148 15.10 -6.90 1.49
CA SER A 148 15.98 -6.35 2.53
C SER A 148 16.58 -7.41 3.45
N GLY A 149 15.85 -8.50 3.75
CA GLY A 149 16.32 -9.61 4.56
C GLY A 149 17.58 -10.28 3.99
N GLY A 150 17.58 -10.60 2.69
CA GLY A 150 18.75 -11.20 2.04
C GLY A 150 19.98 -10.27 2.07
N LEU A 151 19.77 -8.95 1.93
CA LEU A 151 20.90 -8.00 2.04
C LEU A 151 21.41 -7.88 3.49
N ASN A 152 20.54 -7.99 4.48
CA ASN A 152 20.94 -8.02 5.90
C ASN A 152 21.78 -9.26 6.21
N GLU A 153 21.43 -10.42 5.65
CA GLU A 153 22.20 -11.66 5.76
C GLU A 153 23.60 -11.49 5.16
N LEU A 154 23.72 -10.92 3.95
CA LEU A 154 25.01 -10.62 3.32
C LEU A 154 25.87 -9.68 4.16
N ALA A 155 25.24 -8.75 4.88
CA ALA A 155 25.94 -7.85 5.79
C ALA A 155 26.24 -8.46 7.16
N GLY A 156 25.67 -9.62 7.51
CA GLY A 156 25.75 -10.18 8.85
C GLY A 156 25.12 -9.30 9.92
N VAL A 157 23.97 -8.69 9.62
CA VAL A 157 23.17 -7.85 10.54
C VAL A 157 21.76 -8.40 10.68
N GLY A 158 21.00 -7.87 11.64
CA GLY A 158 19.58 -8.19 11.81
C GLY A 158 19.25 -9.12 12.98
N GLY A 159 20.25 -9.67 13.66
CA GLY A 159 20.05 -10.52 14.84
C GLY A 159 19.42 -9.79 16.04
N ASP A 160 19.52 -8.46 16.07
CA ASP A 160 18.94 -7.56 17.06
C ASP A 160 17.70 -6.81 16.54
N PHE A 161 17.28 -7.07 15.29
CA PHE A 161 16.12 -6.39 14.72
C PHE A 161 14.84 -6.98 15.32
N THR A 162 13.95 -6.10 15.77
CA THR A 162 12.64 -6.46 16.34
C THR A 162 11.55 -6.60 15.28
N VAL A 163 11.86 -6.25 14.02
CA VAL A 163 10.95 -6.29 12.89
C VAL A 163 11.61 -7.06 11.74
N SER A 164 10.91 -8.06 11.21
CA SER A 164 11.34 -8.82 10.02
C SER A 164 10.39 -8.56 8.86
N VAL A 165 10.90 -8.69 7.63
CA VAL A 165 10.12 -8.54 6.39
C VAL A 165 9.98 -9.90 5.74
N ARG A 166 8.74 -10.25 5.37
CA ARG A 166 8.44 -11.43 4.56
C ARG A 166 7.76 -10.98 3.26
N PRO A 167 8.35 -11.25 2.08
CA PRO A 167 7.68 -10.98 0.82
C PRO A 167 6.34 -11.70 0.74
N MET A 168 5.29 -10.97 0.39
CA MET A 168 3.97 -11.51 0.11
C MET A 168 3.53 -11.04 -1.26
N ARG A 169 2.83 -11.90 -1.99
CA ARG A 169 2.20 -11.54 -3.26
C ARG A 169 0.78 -11.02 -2.96
N PRO A 170 0.50 -9.73 -3.17
CA PRO A 170 -0.88 -9.27 -3.17
C PRO A 170 -1.57 -9.69 -4.47
N GLU A 171 -2.87 -9.97 -4.39
CA GLU A 171 -3.72 -10.13 -5.56
C GLU A 171 -4.39 -8.78 -5.87
N GLY A 172 -4.39 -8.40 -7.15
CA GLY A 172 -5.07 -7.20 -7.62
C GLY A 172 -5.91 -7.55 -8.85
N ALA A 173 -7.15 -7.09 -8.87
CA ALA A 173 -8.04 -7.19 -10.02
C ALA A 173 -8.42 -5.78 -10.48
N GLN A 174 -8.42 -5.56 -11.79
CA GLN A 174 -8.92 -4.34 -12.40
C GLN A 174 -10.21 -4.65 -13.15
N GLY A 175 -11.27 -3.91 -12.86
CA GLY A 175 -12.55 -4.00 -13.54
C GLY A 175 -12.84 -2.72 -14.31
N VAL A 176 -13.62 -2.83 -15.38
CA VAL A 176 -14.20 -1.67 -16.06
C VAL A 176 -15.42 -1.23 -15.26
N ALA A 177 -15.50 0.04 -14.88
CA ALA A 177 -16.70 0.59 -14.27
C ALA A 177 -17.87 0.50 -15.27
N PRO A 178 -19.00 -0.14 -14.93
CA PRO A 178 -20.17 -0.13 -15.79
C PRO A 178 -20.76 1.29 -15.83
N GLY A 179 -21.01 1.84 -17.02
CA GLY A 179 -21.71 3.13 -17.16
C GLY A 179 -21.15 4.15 -18.15
N GLY A 180 -20.17 3.80 -18.99
CA GLY A 180 -19.80 4.60 -20.16
C GLY A 180 -20.82 4.55 -21.30
N THR A 181 -22.13 4.66 -21.02
CA THR A 181 -23.27 5.00 -21.90
C THR A 181 -24.58 4.57 -21.22
N GLY A 182 -25.34 5.52 -20.66
CA GLY A 182 -26.81 5.61 -20.72
C GLY A 182 -27.75 4.53 -20.15
N GLU A 183 -27.30 3.40 -19.61
CA GLU A 183 -28.20 2.38 -19.03
C GLU A 183 -28.18 2.39 -17.49
N PRO A 184 -29.33 2.24 -16.80
CA PRO A 184 -29.37 2.14 -15.34
C PRO A 184 -28.59 0.92 -14.85
N PHE A 185 -27.60 1.15 -13.99
CA PHE A 185 -26.83 0.11 -13.33
C PHE A 185 -27.73 -0.78 -12.47
N GLN A 186 -27.81 -2.07 -12.80
CA GLN A 186 -28.22 -3.10 -11.83
C GLN A 186 -26.96 -3.61 -11.11
N PRO A 187 -26.80 -3.35 -9.81
CA PRO A 187 -25.62 -3.79 -9.08
C PRO A 187 -25.55 -5.31 -9.02
N ARG A 188 -24.59 -5.90 -9.72
CA ARG A 188 -24.00 -7.17 -9.27
C ARG A 188 -23.07 -6.80 -8.11
N ARG A 189 -23.56 -7.00 -6.89
CA ARG A 189 -22.93 -6.60 -5.61
C ARG A 189 -21.44 -6.95 -5.60
N PRO A 190 -20.52 -5.96 -5.67
CA PRO A 190 -19.16 -6.20 -5.23
C PRO A 190 -19.19 -6.19 -3.70
N ALA A 191 -19.17 -7.37 -3.09
CA ALA A 191 -19.01 -7.48 -1.64
C ALA A 191 -17.54 -7.19 -1.30
N ALA A 192 -17.31 -6.17 -0.49
CA ALA A 192 -15.98 -5.73 -0.04
C ALA A 192 -15.27 -6.71 0.93
N ASP A 193 -15.92 -7.83 1.25
CA ASP A 193 -15.50 -8.77 2.30
C ASP A 193 -15.62 -10.24 1.83
N LEU A 194 -15.21 -10.51 0.59
CA LEU A 194 -15.10 -11.88 0.08
C LEU A 194 -13.70 -12.41 0.37
N ALA A 195 -13.48 -12.90 1.59
CA ALA A 195 -12.37 -13.80 1.84
C ALA A 195 -12.65 -15.12 1.07
N ARG A 196 -11.89 -15.39 0.01
CA ARG A 196 -11.70 -16.77 -0.43
C ARG A 196 -10.83 -17.44 0.64
N GLY A 197 -11.44 -18.33 1.41
CA GLY A 197 -10.69 -19.24 2.29
C GLY A 197 -9.65 -20.05 1.48
N PRO A 198 -8.69 -20.69 2.19
CA PRO A 198 -7.48 -21.29 1.59
C PRO A 198 -7.76 -22.27 0.45
#